data_AF-A0AAW9BBI3-F1
#
_entry.id   AF-A0AAW9BBI3-F1
#
_cell.length_a   1.000
_cell.length_b   1.000
_cell.length_c   1.000
_cell.angle_alpha   90.00
_cell.angle_beta   90.00
_cell.angle_gamma   90.00
#
_symmetry.space_group_name_H-M   'P 1'
#
loop_
_entity.id
_entity.type
_entity.pdbx_description
1 polymer ?
#
loop_
_entity_poly.entity_id
_entity_poly.type
_entity_poly.pdbx_seq_one_letter_code
_entity_poly.pdbx_strand_id
1 'polypeptide(L)'
;MNLRLIFILCIASLFAGCATYAGLNFDQLFGPQLVRERTASVETPQADFFQREVKPIVDNRCVVCHACYDAPCQLKLSSVEGIDRGASKALVYEGTRLTAAAPTRLFEDAETTQEWRDAGFHPVLNERDQSMAANLEAGLIARLLQQKERHPLPDQVQLEGFDFSIDRE
;
A
#
# COMPACT_ATOMS: atom_id res chain seq x y z
N MET A 1 18.03 -23.58 -41.67
CA MET A 1 17.09 -23.23 -40.58
C MET A 1 15.72 -22.96 -41.21
N ASN A 2 14.69 -23.70 -40.83
CA ASN A 2 13.38 -23.63 -41.49
C ASN A 2 12.74 -22.26 -41.28
N LEU A 3 12.16 -21.66 -42.32
CA LEU A 3 11.54 -20.32 -42.29
C LEU A 3 10.46 -20.19 -41.20
N ARG A 4 9.75 -21.30 -40.89
CA ARG A 4 8.82 -21.40 -39.75
C ARG A 4 9.49 -21.22 -38.40
N LEU A 5 10.68 -21.79 -38.21
CA LEU A 5 11.44 -21.68 -36.95
C LEU A 5 11.91 -20.24 -36.73
N ILE A 6 12.32 -19.55 -37.80
CA ILE A 6 12.70 -18.13 -37.77
C ILE A 6 11.49 -17.26 -37.41
N PHE A 7 10.33 -17.52 -38.03
CA PHE A 7 9.09 -16.79 -37.72
C PHE A 7 8.66 -16.97 -36.25
N ILE A 8 8.73 -18.19 -35.73
CA ILE A 8 8.38 -18.48 -34.32
C ILE A 8 9.35 -17.76 -33.37
N LEU A 9 10.66 -17.77 -33.66
CA LEU A 9 11.66 -17.08 -32.86
C LEU A 9 11.47 -15.55 -32.87
N CYS A 10 11.16 -14.96 -34.02
CA CYS A 10 10.87 -13.52 -34.13
C CYS A 10 9.60 -13.12 -33.37
N ILE A 11 8.55 -13.95 -33.41
CA ILE A 11 7.32 -13.71 -32.65
C ILE A 11 7.60 -13.82 -31.13
N ALA A 12 8.34 -14.84 -30.70
CA ALA A 12 8.70 -15.04 -29.31
C ALA A 12 9.56 -13.89 -28.75
N SER A 13 10.53 -13.37 -29.52
CA SER A 13 11.35 -12.24 -29.09
C SER A 13 10.54 -10.93 -28.99
N LEU A 14 9.59 -10.70 -29.91
CA LEU A 14 8.71 -9.54 -29.88
C LEU A 14 7.81 -9.54 -28.62
N PHE A 15 7.21 -10.69 -28.28
CA PHE A 15 6.38 -10.82 -27.08
C PHE A 15 7.18 -10.77 -25.78
N ALA A 16 8.41 -11.30 -25.75
CA ALA A 16 9.30 -11.17 -24.59
C ALA A 16 9.74 -9.71 -24.33
N GLY A 17 9.92 -8.92 -25.41
CA GLY A 17 10.22 -7.49 -25.31
C GLY A 17 9.08 -6.67 -24.67
N CYS A 18 7.83 -6.95 -25.03
CA CYS A 18 6.68 -6.27 -24.43
C CYS A 18 6.52 -6.54 -22.92
N ALA A 19 6.77 -7.78 -22.48
CA ALA A 19 6.67 -8.13 -21.06
C ALA A 19 7.73 -7.43 -20.20
N THR A 20 8.91 -7.16 -20.75
CA THR A 20 10.01 -6.50 -20.03
C THR A 20 9.79 -4.98 -19.95
N TYR A 21 9.19 -4.36 -20.97
CA TYR A 21 8.90 -2.92 -21.00
C TYR A 21 7.66 -2.54 -20.17
N ALA A 22 6.70 -3.46 -19.99
CA ALA A 22 5.47 -3.22 -19.24
C ALA A 22 5.62 -3.36 -17.70
N GLY A 23 6.82 -3.64 -17.20
CA GLY A 23 7.08 -3.58 -15.77
C GLY A 23 7.15 -2.12 -15.31
N LEU A 24 6.22 -1.69 -14.46
CA LEU A 24 6.29 -0.40 -13.76
C LEU A 24 7.54 -0.36 -12.88
N ASN A 25 8.68 0.04 -13.44
CA ASN A 25 9.90 0.24 -12.68
C ASN A 25 9.84 1.63 -12.03
N PHE A 26 9.10 1.71 -10.92
CA PHE A 26 8.97 2.96 -10.17
C PHE A 26 10.31 3.54 -9.73
N ASP A 27 11.34 2.71 -9.55
CA ASP A 27 12.68 3.19 -9.18
C ASP A 27 13.35 3.95 -10.34
N GLN A 28 13.09 3.54 -11.58
CA GLN A 28 13.55 4.27 -12.76
C GLN A 28 12.76 5.56 -12.99
N LEU A 29 11.46 5.57 -12.69
CA LEU A 29 10.58 6.72 -12.92
C LEU A 29 10.67 7.78 -11.82
N PHE A 30 10.82 7.36 -10.56
CA PHE A 30 10.69 8.21 -9.39
C PHE A 30 11.85 8.06 -8.40
N GLY A 31 12.92 7.35 -8.78
CA GLY A 31 14.06 7.10 -7.90
C GLY A 31 13.82 5.99 -6.88
N PRO A 32 14.88 5.57 -6.15
CA PRO A 32 14.81 4.46 -5.22
C PRO A 32 13.84 4.74 -4.07
N GLN A 33 13.18 3.69 -3.59
CA GLN A 33 12.35 3.77 -2.39
C GLN A 33 13.22 3.92 -1.14
N LEU A 34 13.05 5.03 -0.42
CA LEU A 34 13.81 5.35 0.79
C LEU A 34 12.85 5.94 1.83
N VAL A 35 13.01 5.58 3.11
CA VAL A 35 12.22 6.16 4.19
C VAL A 35 12.30 7.69 4.14
N ARG A 36 11.13 8.35 4.23
CA ARG A 36 11.01 9.80 4.18
C ARG A 36 10.40 10.30 5.49
N GLU A 37 10.91 11.42 5.97
CA GLU A 37 10.22 12.19 7.00
C GLU A 37 8.96 12.82 6.38
N ARG A 38 7.81 12.59 7.01
CA ARG A 38 6.50 13.01 6.51
C ARG A 38 5.67 13.74 7.54
N THR A 39 6.15 13.81 8.79
CA THR A 39 5.47 14.58 9.81
C THR A 39 5.77 16.07 9.59
N ALA A 40 4.73 16.89 9.69
CA ALA A 40 4.82 18.33 9.62
C ALA A 40 4.45 18.93 10.97
N SER A 41 4.96 20.11 11.28
CA SER A 41 4.50 20.87 12.45
C SER A 41 3.00 21.16 12.32
N VAL A 42 2.30 21.07 13.45
CA VAL A 42 0.84 21.26 13.56
C VAL A 42 0.41 22.67 13.13
N GLU A 43 1.33 23.64 13.17
CA GLU A 43 1.07 25.05 12.83
C GLU A 43 1.16 25.36 11.33
N THR A 44 1.35 24.35 10.48
CA THR A 44 1.45 24.55 9.03
C THR A 44 0.07 24.59 8.35
N PRO A 45 -0.10 25.36 7.25
CA PRO A 45 -1.35 25.33 6.47
C PRO A 45 -1.74 23.94 5.98
N GLN A 46 -0.75 23.08 5.70
CA GLN A 46 -0.94 21.71 5.27
C GLN A 46 -1.47 20.83 6.40
N ALA A 47 -0.96 20.99 7.63
CA ALA A 47 -1.50 20.30 8.80
C ALA A 47 -2.95 20.72 9.05
N ASP A 48 -3.25 22.01 8.97
CA ASP A 48 -4.62 22.52 9.13
C ASP A 48 -5.58 21.98 8.05
N PHE A 49 -5.17 21.96 6.77
CA PHE A 49 -5.93 21.31 5.70
C PHE A 49 -6.14 19.81 5.96
N PHE A 50 -5.10 19.10 6.40
CA PHE A 50 -5.23 17.68 6.74
C PHE A 50 -6.25 17.47 7.85
N GLN A 51 -6.19 18.25 8.93
CA GLN A 51 -7.10 18.10 10.06
C GLN A 51 -8.55 18.43 9.71
N ARG A 52 -8.79 19.46 8.89
CA ARG A 52 -10.13 19.94 8.56
C ARG A 52 -10.79 19.19 7.40
N GLU A 53 -10.02 18.80 6.38
CA GLU A 53 -10.56 18.26 5.14
C GLU A 53 -10.27 16.76 4.98
N VAL A 54 -9.03 16.33 5.27
CA VAL A 54 -8.59 14.95 4.97
C VAL A 54 -8.96 13.99 6.10
N LYS A 55 -8.66 14.35 7.35
CA LYS A 55 -8.86 13.50 8.52
C LYS A 55 -10.33 13.06 8.68
N PRO A 56 -11.36 13.92 8.54
CA PRO A 56 -12.74 13.48 8.65
C PRO A 56 -13.12 12.43 7.60
N ILE A 57 -12.56 12.52 6.40
CA ILE A 57 -12.79 11.52 5.34
C ILE A 57 -12.14 10.19 5.72
N VAL A 58 -10.87 10.22 6.14
CA VAL A 58 -10.12 9.02 6.56
C VAL A 58 -10.80 8.36 7.76
N ASP A 59 -11.25 9.14 8.74
CA ASP A 59 -11.93 8.65 9.93
C ASP A 59 -13.25 7.93 9.58
N ASN A 60 -14.06 8.53 8.71
CA ASN A 60 -15.36 7.96 8.34
C ASN A 60 -15.28 6.80 7.34
N ARG A 61 -14.23 6.73 6.51
CA ARG A 61 -14.15 5.76 5.40
C ARG A 61 -13.14 4.65 5.60
N CYS A 62 -12.06 4.93 6.34
CA CYS A 62 -10.92 4.02 6.42
C CYS A 62 -10.72 3.52 7.85
N VAL A 63 -10.77 4.41 8.85
CA VAL A 63 -10.54 4.06 10.26
C VAL A 63 -11.58 3.08 10.77
N VAL A 64 -12.82 3.11 10.26
CA VAL A 64 -13.87 2.13 10.61
C VAL A 64 -13.43 0.67 10.47
N CYS A 65 -12.51 0.37 9.55
CA CYS A 65 -11.90 -0.96 9.37
C CYS A 65 -10.41 -1.00 9.76
N HIS A 66 -9.73 0.15 9.78
CA HIS A 66 -8.28 0.29 10.01
C HIS A 66 -7.94 1.00 11.33
N ALA A 67 -8.78 0.84 12.36
CA ALA A 67 -8.63 1.55 13.63
C ALA A 67 -7.55 0.95 14.55
N CYS A 68 -7.39 -0.36 14.54
CA CYS A 68 -6.66 -1.10 15.57
C CYS A 68 -5.69 -2.14 15.00
N TYR A 69 -5.12 -2.94 15.90
CA TYR A 69 -4.18 -4.01 15.59
C TYR A 69 -4.77 -5.10 14.69
N ASP A 70 -6.08 -5.37 14.81
CA ASP A 70 -6.80 -6.36 14.01
C ASP A 70 -7.14 -5.88 12.60
N ALA A 71 -6.72 -4.66 12.25
CA ALA A 71 -6.90 -4.13 10.91
C ALA A 71 -6.23 -5.06 9.88
N PRO A 72 -6.83 -5.24 8.69
CA PRO A 72 -6.21 -6.00 7.62
C PRO A 72 -4.80 -5.50 7.31
N CYS A 73 -3.86 -6.44 7.16
CA CYS A 73 -2.43 -6.17 6.96
C CYS A 73 -1.79 -5.32 8.09
N GLN A 74 -2.37 -5.30 9.29
CA GLN A 74 -1.95 -4.44 10.42
C GLN A 74 -1.89 -2.94 10.07
N LEU A 75 -2.57 -2.50 9.01
CA LEU A 75 -2.56 -1.11 8.58
C LEU A 75 -3.43 -0.28 9.50
N LYS A 76 -2.83 0.64 10.26
CA LYS A 76 -3.52 1.52 11.21
C LYS A 76 -3.60 2.94 10.66
N LEU A 77 -4.80 3.41 10.33
CA LEU A 77 -5.03 4.73 9.72
C LEU A 77 -5.52 5.78 10.72
N SER A 78 -5.66 5.43 12.00
CA SER A 78 -6.16 6.31 13.07
C SER A 78 -5.12 7.28 13.64
N SER A 79 -3.85 7.15 13.24
CA SER A 79 -2.71 7.95 13.73
C SER A 79 -1.65 8.11 12.64
N VAL A 80 -0.91 9.22 12.65
CA VAL A 80 0.16 9.51 11.67
C VAL A 80 1.23 8.43 11.68
N GLU A 81 1.62 7.96 12.87
CA GLU A 81 2.64 6.94 13.07
C GLU A 81 2.17 5.56 12.59
N GLY A 82 0.86 5.30 12.69
CA GLY A 82 0.25 4.10 12.12
C GLY A 82 0.29 4.11 10.59
N ILE A 83 0.02 5.27 9.98
CA ILE A 83 0.10 5.45 8.52
C ILE A 83 1.55 5.30 8.06
N ASP A 84 2.50 5.88 8.78
CA ASP A 84 3.90 5.91 8.38
C ASP A 84 4.62 4.57 8.61
N ARG A 85 4.25 3.84 9.68
CA ARG A 85 4.60 2.42 9.87
C ARG A 85 4.24 1.61 8.63
N GLY A 86 3.06 1.85 8.05
CA GLY A 86 2.57 1.18 6.85
C GLY A 86 1.84 -0.12 7.15
N ALA A 87 1.94 -1.08 6.23
CA ALA A 87 1.23 -2.35 6.30
C ALA A 87 2.20 -3.53 6.28
N SER A 88 1.78 -4.69 6.79
CA SER A 88 2.56 -5.91 6.82
C SER A 88 1.78 -7.06 6.19
N LYS A 89 2.51 -7.97 5.54
CA LYS A 89 1.97 -9.24 5.02
C LYS A 89 1.96 -10.35 6.08
N ALA A 90 2.51 -10.10 7.26
CA ALA A 90 2.54 -11.08 8.33
C ALA A 90 1.11 -11.42 8.79
N LEU A 91 0.82 -12.71 8.92
CA LEU A 91 -0.46 -13.20 9.42
C LEU A 91 -0.58 -12.86 10.91
N VAL A 92 -1.57 -12.03 11.25
CA VAL A 92 -1.89 -11.71 12.65
C VAL A 92 -2.44 -12.95 13.34
N TYR A 93 -3.46 -13.55 12.73
CA TYR A 93 -4.12 -14.77 13.20
C TYR A 93 -3.56 -15.99 12.46
N GLU A 94 -2.63 -16.68 13.10
CA GLU A 94 -2.02 -17.91 12.57
C GLU A 94 -2.25 -19.04 13.58
N GLY A 95 -3.31 -19.82 13.39
CA GLY A 95 -3.72 -20.87 14.35
C GLY A 95 -2.72 -22.02 14.49
N THR A 96 -1.79 -22.17 13.55
CA THR A 96 -0.74 -23.19 13.57
C THR A 96 0.50 -22.78 14.35
N ARG A 97 0.56 -21.52 14.83
CA ARG A 97 1.76 -20.98 15.46
C ARG A 97 2.02 -21.62 16.82
N LEU A 98 3.21 -22.22 16.99
CA LEU A 98 3.62 -22.87 18.23
C LEU A 98 4.27 -21.91 19.25
N THR A 99 4.69 -20.72 18.80
CA THR A 99 5.37 -19.70 19.61
C THR A 99 4.66 -18.37 19.53
N ALA A 100 4.84 -17.49 20.51
CA ALA A 100 4.32 -16.13 20.41
C ALA A 100 4.93 -15.40 19.19
N ALA A 101 4.12 -14.62 18.48
CA ALA A 101 4.65 -13.68 17.49
C ALA A 101 5.29 -12.49 18.19
N ALA A 102 6.27 -11.88 17.54
CA ALA A 102 6.80 -10.60 17.97
C ALA A 102 5.68 -9.53 17.93
N PRO A 103 5.52 -8.73 19.00
CA PRO A 103 4.55 -7.65 19.00
C PRO A 103 5.02 -6.52 18.06
N THR A 104 4.06 -5.73 17.56
CA THR A 104 4.31 -4.61 16.64
C THR A 104 3.62 -3.33 17.11
N ARG A 105 3.54 -3.11 18.42
CA ARG A 105 2.91 -1.94 19.05
C ARG A 105 3.70 -0.68 18.70
N LEU A 106 2.97 0.35 18.28
CA LEU A 106 3.55 1.68 18.03
C LEU A 106 4.20 2.22 19.31
N PHE A 107 5.37 2.85 19.16
CA PHE A 107 6.15 3.48 20.24
C PHE A 107 6.74 2.53 21.29
N GLU A 108 6.53 1.23 21.17
CA GLU A 108 7.11 0.25 22.10
C GLU A 108 8.05 -0.72 21.37
N ASP A 109 7.61 -1.25 20.23
CA ASP A 109 8.35 -2.31 19.53
C ASP A 109 9.20 -1.74 18.36
N ALA A 110 9.00 -0.47 18.02
CA ALA A 110 9.90 0.35 17.21
C ALA A 110 9.60 1.85 17.39
N GLU A 111 10.64 2.67 17.29
CA GLU A 111 10.64 4.12 17.45
C GLU A 111 10.74 4.85 16.11
N THR A 112 11.31 4.22 15.07
CA THR A 112 11.52 4.87 13.76
C THR A 112 10.84 4.14 12.61
N THR A 113 10.54 4.89 11.54
CA THR A 113 9.99 4.34 10.31
C THR A 113 10.93 3.33 9.64
N GLN A 114 12.24 3.52 9.78
CA GLN A 114 13.22 2.57 9.26
C GLN A 114 13.16 1.23 10.00
N GLU A 115 13.04 1.24 11.32
CA GLU A 115 12.87 0.00 12.10
C GLU A 115 11.61 -0.76 11.67
N TRP A 116 10.53 -0.06 11.31
CA TRP A 116 9.34 -0.72 10.74
C TRP A 116 9.61 -1.36 9.38
N ARG A 117 10.41 -0.73 8.51
CA ARG A 117 10.83 -1.35 7.24
C ARG A 117 11.68 -2.59 7.49
N ASP A 118 12.59 -2.52 8.45
CA ASP A 118 13.46 -3.64 8.84
C ASP A 118 12.64 -4.79 9.46
N ALA A 119 11.53 -4.47 10.15
CA ALA A 119 10.54 -5.42 10.66
C ALA A 119 9.58 -5.97 9.58
N GLY A 120 9.78 -5.62 8.31
CA GLY A 120 9.01 -6.14 7.18
C GLY A 120 7.69 -5.42 6.88
N PHE A 121 7.46 -4.25 7.49
CA PHE A 121 6.37 -3.38 7.04
C PHE A 121 6.76 -2.69 5.74
N HIS A 122 5.78 -2.50 4.87
CA HIS A 122 5.93 -1.79 3.61
C HIS A 122 5.10 -0.50 3.63
N PRO A 123 5.57 0.54 2.93
CA PRO A 123 4.90 1.82 2.90
C PRO A 123 3.56 1.75 2.16
N VAL A 124 2.60 2.56 2.62
CA VAL A 124 1.30 2.75 1.96
C VAL A 124 1.20 4.11 1.24
N LEU A 125 2.08 5.04 1.62
CA LEU A 125 2.34 6.29 0.92
C LEU A 125 3.63 6.16 0.08
N ASN A 126 3.84 7.09 -0.84
CA ASN A 126 5.04 7.07 -1.68
C ASN A 126 6.31 7.39 -0.86
N GLU A 127 7.37 6.58 -0.98
CA GLU A 127 8.72 6.87 -0.42
C GLU A 127 9.80 7.08 -1.48
N ARG A 128 9.38 7.23 -2.73
CA ARG A 128 10.25 7.67 -3.82
C ARG A 128 10.25 9.20 -3.86
N ASP A 129 10.61 9.79 -5.00
CA ASP A 129 10.55 11.23 -5.19
C ASP A 129 9.18 11.80 -4.81
N GLN A 130 9.15 12.89 -4.05
CA GLN A 130 7.91 13.49 -3.53
C GLN A 130 7.28 14.45 -4.54
N SER A 131 7.18 14.01 -5.80
CA SER A 131 6.44 14.72 -6.83
C SER A 131 4.95 14.36 -6.78
N MET A 132 4.09 15.25 -7.27
CA MET A 132 2.66 14.97 -7.36
C MET A 132 2.37 13.69 -8.15
N ALA A 133 3.07 13.47 -9.27
CA ALA A 133 2.93 12.27 -10.10
C ALA A 133 3.31 11.01 -9.32
N ALA A 134 4.48 11.00 -8.68
CA ALA A 134 4.94 9.85 -7.89
C ALA A 134 4.01 9.54 -6.71
N ASN A 135 3.49 10.57 -6.03
CA ASN A 135 2.56 10.40 -4.92
C ASN A 135 1.23 9.75 -5.35
N LEU A 136 0.75 10.07 -6.56
CA LEU A 136 -0.48 9.51 -7.12
C LEU A 136 -0.28 8.12 -7.76
N GLU A 137 0.85 7.90 -8.42
CA GLU A 137 1.10 6.68 -9.18
C GLU A 137 1.78 5.56 -8.37
N ALA A 138 2.67 5.91 -7.44
CA ALA A 138 3.42 4.94 -6.63
C ALA A 138 2.82 4.73 -5.22
N GLY A 139 1.94 5.62 -4.75
CA GLY A 139 1.27 5.49 -3.45
C GLY A 139 0.17 4.43 -3.45
N LEU A 140 0.23 3.46 -2.53
CA LEU A 140 -0.77 2.39 -2.43
C LEU A 140 -2.17 2.94 -2.14
N ILE A 141 -2.29 3.91 -1.22
CA ILE A 141 -3.57 4.55 -0.89
C ILE A 141 -4.17 5.26 -2.12
N ALA A 142 -3.37 6.02 -2.86
CA ALA A 142 -3.84 6.70 -4.07
C ALA A 142 -4.35 5.69 -5.12
N ARG A 143 -3.62 4.58 -5.31
CA ARG A 143 -4.03 3.50 -6.22
C ARG A 143 -5.30 2.79 -5.76
N LEU A 144 -5.50 2.60 -4.45
CA LEU A 144 -6.75 2.06 -3.90
C LEU A 144 -7.94 2.97 -4.20
N LEU A 145 -7.76 4.29 -4.05
CA LEU A 145 -8.79 5.28 -4.39
C LEU A 145 -9.10 5.28 -5.90
N GLN A 146 -8.07 5.28 -6.76
CA GLN A 146 -8.24 5.17 -8.21
C GLN A 146 -8.94 3.87 -8.61
N GLN A 147 -8.62 2.76 -7.95
CA GLN A 147 -9.27 1.48 -8.21
C GLN A 147 -10.76 1.54 -7.84
N LYS A 148 -11.11 2.17 -6.71
CA LYS A 148 -12.50 2.37 -6.28
C LYS A 148 -13.29 3.28 -7.22
N GLU A 149 -12.64 4.31 -7.77
CA GLU A 149 -13.23 5.23 -8.75
C GLU A 149 -13.53 4.50 -10.08
N ARG A 150 -12.57 3.71 -10.57
CA ARG A 150 -12.71 2.93 -11.82
C ARG A 150 -13.70 1.77 -11.69
N HIS A 151 -13.90 1.25 -10.48
CA HIS A 151 -14.77 0.13 -10.19
C HIS A 151 -15.75 0.52 -9.06
N PRO A 152 -16.76 1.35 -9.36
CA PRO A 152 -17.77 1.73 -8.38
C PRO A 152 -18.50 0.47 -7.86
N LEU A 153 -18.91 0.53 -6.59
CA LEU A 153 -19.67 -0.57 -6.01
C LEU A 153 -21.11 -0.47 -6.51
N PRO A 154 -21.84 -1.58 -6.63
CA PRO A 154 -23.27 -1.56 -6.93
C PRO A 154 -24.03 -0.72 -5.90
N ASP A 155 -25.07 -0.03 -6.36
CA ASP A 155 -25.95 0.76 -5.49
C ASP A 155 -26.95 -0.16 -4.77
N GLN A 156 -26.49 -0.80 -3.69
CA GLN A 156 -27.27 -1.72 -2.88
C GLN A 156 -26.88 -1.62 -1.40
N VAL A 157 -27.83 -1.89 -0.51
CA VAL A 157 -27.65 -1.76 0.94
C VAL A 157 -26.64 -2.78 1.49
N GLN A 158 -26.70 -4.02 0.99
CA GLN A 158 -25.77 -5.08 1.34
C GLN A 158 -25.12 -5.60 0.07
N LEU A 159 -23.80 -5.65 0.04
CA LEU A 159 -23.04 -6.17 -1.09
C LEU A 159 -23.21 -7.69 -1.20
N GLU A 160 -23.51 -8.15 -2.41
CA GLU A 160 -23.67 -9.56 -2.77
C GLU A 160 -22.67 -9.94 -3.86
N GLY A 161 -22.27 -11.21 -3.92
CA GLY A 161 -21.33 -11.70 -4.93
C GLY A 161 -19.86 -11.31 -4.69
N PHE A 162 -19.54 -10.79 -3.51
CA PHE A 162 -18.17 -10.52 -3.06
C PHE A 162 -17.75 -11.53 -2.00
N ASP A 163 -16.48 -11.93 -2.05
CA ASP A 163 -15.86 -12.72 -0.99
C ASP A 163 -15.39 -11.79 0.14
N PHE A 164 -15.98 -11.97 1.32
CA PHE A 164 -15.65 -11.23 2.55
C PHE A 164 -14.92 -12.11 3.56
N SER A 165 -14.48 -13.31 3.16
CA SER A 165 -13.65 -14.13 4.02
C SER A 165 -12.34 -13.39 4.35
N ILE A 166 -11.87 -13.59 5.58
CA ILE A 166 -10.64 -12.96 6.09
C ILE A 166 -9.37 -13.71 5.63
N ASP A 167 -9.54 -14.95 5.18
CA ASP A 167 -8.48 -15.81 4.70
C ASP A 167 -8.35 -15.62 3.19
N ARG A 168 -7.16 -15.22 2.73
CA ARG A 168 -6.82 -15.25 1.31
C ARG A 168 -5.95 -16.48 1.08
N GLU A 169 -6.49 -17.49 0.40
CA GLU A 169 -5.71 -18.63 -0.11
C GLU A 169 -4.63 -18.18 -1.12
#